data_AF-A0A7Y2DYE3-F1
#
_entry.id   AF-A0A7Y2DYE3-F1
#
_cell.length_a   1.000
_cell.length_b   1.000
_cell.length_c   1.000
_cell.angle_alpha   90.00
_cell.angle_beta   90.00
_cell.angle_gamma   90.00
#
_symmetry.space_group_name_H-M   'P 1'
#
loop_
_entity.id
_entity.type
_entity.pdbx_description
1 polymer ?
#
loop_
_entity_poly.entity_id
_entity_poly.type
_entity_poly.pdbx_seq_one_letter_code
_entity_poly.pdbx_strand_id
1 'polypeptide(L)'
;MRRCIELASMAKGAVSPNPLVGSVIVADDKIIAEGFHKKFGSAHAEVNAIRSLRNESILSDATLYVNLEPCSHEGKTPPCSDLIIRSKLKRVVVGMRDPNKLVNGNGIKKLKDAGIE
;
A
#
# COMPACT_ATOMS: atom_id res chain seq x y z
N MET A 1 3.49 -0.98 -11.37
CA MET A 1 4.57 -0.25 -10.65
C MET A 1 4.77 1.19 -11.14
N ARG A 2 5.02 1.46 -12.44
CA ARG A 2 5.19 2.84 -12.94
C ARG A 2 4.09 3.80 -12.48
N ARG A 3 2.83 3.37 -12.57
CA ARG A 3 1.67 4.13 -12.10
C ARG A 3 1.72 4.49 -10.61
N CYS A 4 2.23 3.60 -9.75
CA CYS A 4 2.42 3.88 -8.32
C CYS A 4 3.39 5.06 -8.12
N ILE A 5 4.47 5.14 -8.91
CA ILE A 5 5.46 6.22 -8.84
C ILE A 5 4.85 7.54 -9.33
N GLU A 6 4.07 7.51 -10.41
CA GLU A 6 3.33 8.68 -10.91
C GLU A 6 2.40 9.25 -9.83
N LEU A 7 1.58 8.39 -9.21
CA LEU A 7 0.68 8.77 -8.12
C LEU A 7 1.45 9.34 -6.92
N ALA A 8 2.54 8.69 -6.52
CA ALA A 8 3.39 9.16 -5.42
C ALA A 8 3.96 10.56 -5.69
N SER A 9 4.35 10.85 -6.92
CA SER A 9 4.96 12.14 -7.31
C SER A 9 4.02 13.33 -7.14
N MET A 10 2.70 13.10 -7.19
CA MET A 10 1.68 14.14 -7.00
C MET A 10 1.71 14.77 -5.60
N ALA A 11 2.31 14.10 -4.60
CA ALA A 11 2.41 14.60 -3.23
C ALA A 11 3.77 15.23 -2.90
N LYS A 12 4.62 15.49 -3.91
CA LYS A 12 5.95 16.08 -3.71
C LYS A 12 5.84 17.42 -2.95
N GLY A 13 6.51 17.51 -1.81
CA GLY A 13 6.47 18.68 -0.92
C GLY A 13 5.35 18.69 0.14
N ALA A 14 4.35 17.80 0.04
CA ALA A 14 3.19 17.80 0.95
C ALA A 14 3.26 16.75 2.08
N VAL A 15 4.16 15.77 1.97
CA VAL A 15 4.21 14.62 2.89
C VAL A 15 5.46 14.53 3.76
N SER A 16 6.47 15.37 3.52
CA SER A 16 7.71 15.38 4.33
C SER A 16 7.38 15.51 5.83
N PRO A 17 8.04 14.76 6.72
CA PRO A 17 9.18 13.84 6.50
C PRO A 17 8.82 12.43 5.99
N ASN A 18 7.55 12.12 5.74
CA ASN A 18 7.14 10.80 5.24
C ASN A 18 7.55 10.58 3.77
N PRO A 19 7.74 9.32 3.33
CA PRO A 19 8.06 9.01 1.94
C PRO A 19 6.88 9.27 0.99
N LEU A 20 7.21 9.48 -0.28
CA LEU A 20 6.24 9.50 -1.38
C LEU A 20 5.83 8.06 -1.70
N VAL A 21 4.57 7.72 -1.43
CA VAL A 21 4.03 6.37 -1.67
C VAL A 21 2.77 6.47 -2.51
N GLY A 22 2.68 5.60 -3.51
CA GLY A 22 1.53 5.38 -4.36
C GLY A 22 1.19 3.89 -4.42
N SER A 23 -0.10 3.59 -4.53
CA SER A 23 -0.66 2.25 -4.52
C SER A 23 -1.73 2.13 -5.60
N VAL A 24 -1.75 1.00 -6.28
CA VAL A 24 -2.70 0.66 -7.35
C VAL A 24 -3.24 -0.72 -7.08
N ILE A 25 -4.54 -0.94 -7.29
CA ILE A 25 -5.17 -2.25 -7.17
C ILE A 25 -5.64 -2.67 -8.55
N VAL A 26 -5.23 -3.86 -8.97
CA VAL A 26 -5.52 -4.43 -10.28
C VAL A 26 -6.34 -5.71 -10.12
N ALA A 27 -7.43 -5.83 -10.87
CA ALA A 27 -8.20 -7.05 -11.04
C ALA A 27 -8.54 -7.18 -12.53
N ASP A 28 -8.51 -8.41 -13.07
CA ASP A 28 -8.76 -8.69 -14.49
C ASP A 28 -7.98 -7.75 -15.45
N ASP A 29 -6.68 -7.59 -15.18
CA ASP A 29 -5.76 -6.70 -15.92
C ASP A 29 -6.18 -5.22 -16.00
N LYS A 30 -7.10 -4.80 -15.14
CA LYS A 30 -7.60 -3.42 -15.06
C LYS A 30 -7.31 -2.80 -13.72
N ILE A 31 -6.91 -1.53 -13.75
CA ILE A 31 -6.82 -0.73 -12.53
C ILE A 31 -8.25 -0.45 -12.04
N ILE A 32 -8.57 -0.98 -10.85
CA ILE A 32 -9.87 -0.81 -10.21
C ILE A 32 -9.84 0.24 -9.09
N ALA A 33 -8.66 0.55 -8.57
CA ALA A 33 -8.48 1.56 -7.54
C ALA A 33 -7.06 2.13 -7.51
N GLU A 34 -6.94 3.37 -7.03
CA GLU A 34 -5.70 4.12 -6.94
C GLU A 34 -5.65 4.92 -5.65
N GLY A 35 -4.45 5.05 -5.08
CA GLY A 35 -4.23 5.84 -3.88
C GLY A 35 -2.78 6.32 -3.79
N PHE A 36 -2.57 7.41 -3.08
CA PHE A 36 -1.24 7.89 -2.71
C PHE A 36 -1.30 8.59 -1.37
N HIS A 37 -0.17 8.68 -0.66
CA HIS A 37 -0.10 9.44 0.58
C HIS A 37 -0.19 10.93 0.26
N LYS A 38 -1.27 11.61 0.67
CA LYS A 38 -1.56 12.98 0.21
C LYS A 38 -1.00 14.06 1.13
N LYS A 39 -0.88 13.78 2.42
CA LYS A 39 -0.53 14.76 3.45
C LYS A 39 0.13 14.07 4.65
N PHE A 40 1.14 14.71 5.24
CA PHE A 40 1.77 14.22 6.47
C PHE A 40 0.74 13.91 7.57
N GLY A 41 0.86 12.73 8.20
CA GLY A 41 -0.04 12.25 9.26
C GLY A 41 -1.43 11.80 8.80
N SER A 42 -1.71 11.83 7.50
CA SER A 42 -2.96 11.30 6.92
C SER A 42 -2.81 9.85 6.46
N ALA A 43 -3.89 9.28 5.94
CA ALA A 43 -3.91 7.92 5.40
C ALA A 43 -2.80 7.67 4.37
N HIS A 44 -2.20 6.48 4.45
CA HIS A 44 -1.17 6.02 3.51
C HIS A 44 -1.77 5.63 2.15
N ALA A 45 -0.91 5.31 1.19
CA ALA A 45 -1.31 5.05 -0.19
C ALA A 45 -2.25 3.84 -0.31
N GLU A 46 -1.93 2.75 0.40
CA GLU A 46 -2.65 1.49 0.42
C GLU A 46 -4.06 1.69 1.01
N VAL A 47 -4.14 2.45 2.11
CA VAL A 47 -5.41 2.84 2.73
C VAL A 47 -6.27 3.65 1.77
N ASN A 48 -5.68 4.64 1.09
CA ASN A 48 -6.40 5.48 0.15
C ASN A 48 -6.87 4.69 -1.09
N ALA A 49 -6.08 3.72 -1.56
CA ALA A 49 -6.44 2.86 -2.68
C ALA A 49 -7.62 1.95 -2.30
N ILE A 50 -7.52 1.22 -1.19
CA ILE A 50 -8.59 0.32 -0.72
C ILE A 50 -9.89 1.10 -0.49
N ARG A 51 -9.84 2.26 0.20
CA ARG A 51 -11.01 3.10 0.45
C ARG A 51 -11.64 3.71 -0.80
N SER A 52 -10.94 3.74 -1.93
CA SER A 52 -11.49 4.24 -3.19
C SER A 52 -12.38 3.22 -3.90
N LEU A 53 -12.32 1.95 -3.49
CA LEU A 53 -13.19 0.90 -4.03
C LEU A 53 -14.63 1.09 -3.57
N ARG A 54 -15.57 0.86 -4.49
CA ARG A 54 -17.01 0.81 -4.16
C ARG A 54 -17.42 -0.51 -3.53
N ASN A 55 -16.68 -1.58 -3.83
CA ASN A 55 -16.94 -2.92 -3.33
C ASN A 55 -15.61 -3.59 -2.99
N GLU A 56 -15.36 -3.82 -1.70
CA GLU A 56 -14.13 -4.48 -1.23
C GLU A 56 -14.12 -6.00 -1.51
N SER A 57 -15.27 -6.61 -1.84
CA SER A 57 -15.30 -8.06 -2.09
C SER A 57 -14.47 -8.49 -3.31
N ILE A 58 -14.16 -7.56 -4.23
CA ILE A 58 -13.29 -7.82 -5.39
C ILE A 58 -11.81 -7.99 -5.00
N LEU A 59 -11.43 -7.56 -3.79
CA LEU A 59 -10.04 -7.60 -3.32
C LEU A 59 -9.50 -9.02 -3.18
N SER A 60 -10.37 -10.01 -2.97
CA SER A 60 -9.98 -11.43 -2.86
C SER A 60 -9.36 -11.98 -4.14
N ASP A 61 -9.56 -11.34 -5.29
CA ASP A 61 -9.02 -11.76 -6.58
C ASP A 61 -8.12 -10.69 -7.21
N ALA A 62 -7.85 -9.62 -6.46
CA ALA A 62 -7.04 -8.50 -6.91
C ALA A 62 -5.58 -8.63 -6.46
N THR A 63 -4.72 -7.89 -7.16
CA THR A 63 -3.32 -7.64 -6.78
C THR A 63 -3.14 -6.19 -6.38
N LEU A 64 -2.53 -5.95 -5.21
CA LEU A 64 -2.12 -4.61 -4.79
C LEU A 64 -0.66 -4.36 -5.20
N TYR A 65 -0.41 -3.26 -5.88
CA TYR A 65 0.93 -2.79 -6.23
C TYR A 65 1.26 -1.55 -5.43
N VAL A 66 2.42 -1.52 -4.78
CA VAL A 66 2.87 -0.39 -3.97
C VAL A 66 4.36 -0.15 -4.17
N ASN A 67 4.79 1.11 -4.32
CA ASN A 67 6.20 1.41 -4.62
C ASN A 67 7.16 1.25 -3.43
N LEU A 68 6.64 1.20 -2.20
CA LEU A 68 7.40 1.01 -0.97
C LEU A 68 6.76 -0.09 -0.12
N GLU A 69 7.56 -0.85 0.62
CA GLU A 69 7.06 -1.89 1.52
C GLU A 69 5.98 -1.36 2.48
N PRO A 70 4.83 -2.06 2.60
CA PRO A 70 3.77 -1.67 3.54
C PRO A 70 4.28 -1.63 4.98
N CYS A 71 3.96 -0.55 5.69
CA CYS A 71 4.41 -0.39 7.07
C CYS A 71 3.87 -1.52 7.98
N SER A 72 4.72 -1.96 8.91
CA SER A 72 4.48 -3.09 9.83
C SER A 72 4.43 -2.71 11.30
N HIS A 73 4.68 -1.45 11.64
CA HIS A 73 4.69 -0.93 13.01
C HIS A 73 3.54 0.07 13.20
N GLU A 74 3.05 0.18 14.43
CA GLU A 74 2.05 1.16 14.80
C GLU A 74 2.71 2.53 14.98
N GLY A 75 2.21 3.53 14.28
CA GLY A 75 2.63 4.92 14.39
C GLY A 75 1.44 5.81 14.71
N LYS A 76 1.25 6.88 13.92
CA LYS A 76 0.03 7.71 14.00
C LYS A 76 -1.21 7.02 13.41
N THR A 77 -0.99 5.99 12.59
CA THR A 77 -2.02 5.19 11.95
C THR A 77 -1.70 3.70 12.17
N PRO A 78 -2.70 2.82 12.14
CA PRO A 78 -2.48 1.38 12.13
C PRO A 78 -1.59 0.94 10.94
N PRO A 79 -0.87 -0.19 11.05
CA PRO A 79 -0.02 -0.70 9.99
C PRO A 79 -0.78 -1.02 8.70
N CYS A 80 -0.23 -0.66 7.55
CA CYS A 80 -0.83 -0.97 6.26
C CYS A 80 -0.84 -2.48 5.97
N SER A 81 0.17 -3.21 6.46
CA SER A 81 0.18 -4.67 6.38
C SER A 81 -1.05 -5.30 7.02
N ASP A 82 -1.54 -4.75 8.14
CA ASP A 82 -2.73 -5.27 8.82
C ASP A 82 -4.02 -5.01 8.04
N LEU A 83 -4.12 -3.83 7.42
CA LEU A 83 -5.24 -3.53 6.55
C LEU A 83 -5.27 -4.49 5.36
N ILE A 84 -4.13 -4.69 4.69
CA ILE A 84 -4.01 -5.59 3.53
C ILE A 84 -4.45 -7.01 3.88
N ILE A 85 -4.01 -7.53 5.04
CA ILE A 85 -4.40 -8.86 5.54
C ILE A 85 -5.91 -8.92 5.78
N ARG A 86 -6.48 -7.92 6.45
CA ARG A 86 -7.93 -7.85 6.70
C ARG A 86 -8.74 -7.75 5.41
N SER A 87 -8.20 -7.09 4.40
CA SER A 87 -8.79 -6.95 3.06
C SER A 87 -8.70 -8.23 2.21
N LYS A 88 -8.05 -9.29 2.71
CA LYS A 88 -7.97 -10.61 2.06
C LYS A 88 -7.39 -10.59 0.64
N LEU A 89 -6.46 -9.67 0.38
CA LEU A 89 -5.71 -9.64 -0.88
C LEU A 89 -4.91 -10.92 -1.05
N LYS A 90 -4.94 -11.52 -2.25
CA LYS A 90 -4.13 -12.72 -2.56
C LYS A 90 -2.67 -12.41 -2.82
N ARG A 91 -2.39 -11.22 -3.37
CA ARG A 91 -1.05 -10.86 -3.87
C ARG A 91 -0.72 -9.39 -3.64
N VAL A 92 0.51 -9.12 -3.22
CA VAL A 92 1.06 -7.77 -3.06
C VAL A 92 2.40 -7.67 -3.77
N VAL A 93 2.49 -6.79 -4.75
CA VAL A 93 3.73 -6.50 -5.48
C VAL A 93 4.37 -5.24 -4.92
N VAL A 94 5.49 -5.41 -4.23
CA VAL A 94 6.25 -4.35 -3.59
C VAL A 94 7.40 -3.86 -4.48
N GLY A 95 7.51 -2.55 -4.69
CA GLY A 95 8.55 -1.95 -5.53
C GLY A 95 9.93 -1.97 -4.89
N MET A 96 10.03 -1.64 -3.59
CA MET A 96 11.26 -1.76 -2.82
C MET A 96 10.99 -2.04 -1.34
N ARG A 97 11.96 -2.64 -0.67
CA ARG A 97 11.96 -2.76 0.80
C ARG A 97 12.11 -1.40 1.46
N ASP A 98 11.50 -1.23 2.62
CA ASP A 98 11.59 0.02 3.36
C ASP A 98 12.98 0.15 4.01
N PRO A 99 13.73 1.26 3.78
CA PRO A 99 15.02 1.47 4.42
C PRO A 99 14.91 1.73 5.94
N ASN A 100 13.72 2.04 6.45
CA ASN A 100 13.48 2.23 7.87
C ASN A 100 13.68 0.90 8.62
N LYS A 101 14.60 0.89 9.59
CA LYS A 101 14.93 -0.30 10.39
C LYS A 101 13.73 -0.94 11.11
N LEU A 102 12.69 -0.16 11.40
CA LEU A 102 11.46 -0.66 12.02
C LEU A 102 10.58 -1.48 11.04
N VAL A 103 10.73 -1.23 9.73
CA VAL A 103 9.91 -1.84 8.68
C VAL A 103 10.68 -2.85 7.84
N ASN A 104 11.95 -2.59 7.54
CA ASN A 104 12.83 -3.34 6.62
C ASN A 104 12.61 -4.86 6.60
N GLY A 105 11.71 -5.33 5.74
CA GLY A 105 11.34 -6.73 5.57
C GLY A 105 10.26 -7.28 6.50
N ASN A 106 9.92 -6.60 7.58
CA ASN A 106 8.89 -7.01 8.55
C ASN A 106 7.48 -6.94 7.94
N GLY A 107 7.21 -5.94 7.09
CA GLY A 107 5.92 -5.79 6.40
C GLY A 107 5.71 -6.93 5.42
N ILE A 108 6.72 -7.19 4.58
CA ILE A 108 6.71 -8.31 3.63
C ILE A 108 6.58 -9.65 4.37
N LYS A 109 7.33 -9.85 5.45
CA LYS A 109 7.24 -11.09 6.25
C LYS A 109 5.83 -11.29 6.78
N LYS A 110 5.22 -10.25 7.36
CA LYS A 110 3.87 -10.30 7.92
C LYS A 110 2.81 -10.65 6.88
N LEU A 111 2.94 -10.14 5.66
CA LEU A 111 2.05 -10.50 4.55
C LEU A 111 2.20 -11.98 4.16
N LYS A 112 3.44 -12.46 4.02
CA LYS A 112 3.74 -13.86 3.69
C LYS A 112 3.24 -14.83 4.77
N ASP A 113 3.45 -14.50 6.04
CA ASP A 113 2.97 -15.30 7.17
C ASP A 113 1.43 -15.42 7.18
N ALA A 114 0.72 -14.45 6.58
CA ALA A 114 -0.73 -14.46 6.40
C ALA A 114 -1.19 -15.16 5.10
N GLY A 115 -0.29 -15.77 4.34
CA GLY A 115 -0.59 -16.49 3.11
C GLY A 115 -0.77 -15.60 1.87
N ILE A 116 -0.31 -14.35 1.91
CA ILE A 116 -0.32 -13.43 0.78
C ILE A 116 0.95 -13.62 -0.05
N GLU A 117 0.79 -13.72 -1.37
CA GLU A 117 1.90 -13.80 -2.35
C GLU A 117 2.67 -12.47 -2.45
#